data_AF-A0A1F1I6U5-F1
#
_entry.id   AF-A0A1F1I6U5-F1
#
_cell.length_a   1.000
_cell.length_b   1.000
_cell.length_c   1.000
_cell.angle_alpha   90.00
_cell.angle_beta   90.00
_cell.angle_gamma   90.00
#
_symmetry.space_group_name_H-M   'P 1'
#
loop_
_entity.id
_entity.type
_entity.pdbx_description
1 polymer ?
#
loop_
_entity_poly.entity_id
_entity_poly.type
_entity_poly.pdbx_seq_one_letter_code
_entity_poly.pdbx_strand_id
1 'polypeptide(L)'
;MESAGTTSSGLPDQNIVGSLLMFVFTVAHILPMLGLAVRRLHDANMSGWLVLLGLIPAVGWIVMIVLLVMPPKPEGARYDS
;
A
#
# COMPACT_ATOMS: atom_id res chain seq x y z
N MET A 1 36.72 -31.25 23.29
CA MET A 1 37.15 -29.95 22.76
C MET A 1 37.08 -30.03 21.25
N GLU A 2 36.00 -29.55 20.65
CA GLU A 2 35.99 -29.19 19.23
C GLU A 2 35.14 -27.91 19.13
N SER A 3 35.84 -26.80 19.29
CA SER A 3 35.39 -25.48 18.88
C SER A 3 35.98 -25.28 17.48
N ALA A 4 35.16 -25.06 16.46
CA ALA A 4 35.49 -24.15 15.37
C ALA A 4 34.40 -24.14 14.29
N GLY A 5 34.02 -22.94 13.88
CA GLY A 5 33.70 -22.70 12.48
C GLY A 5 32.23 -22.50 12.18
N THR A 6 31.74 -21.33 12.59
CA THR A 6 30.84 -20.53 11.75
C THR A 6 31.30 -20.58 10.29
N THR A 7 30.75 -21.47 9.47
CA THR A 7 30.77 -21.28 8.02
C THR A 7 29.70 -20.25 7.68
N SER A 8 30.04 -18.99 7.97
CA SER A 8 29.58 -17.86 7.18
C SER A 8 30.06 -18.10 5.75
N SER A 9 29.28 -18.87 4.97
CA SER A 9 29.54 -19.04 3.55
C SER A 9 29.36 -17.67 2.92
N GLY A 10 30.45 -17.08 2.42
CA GLY A 10 30.49 -15.83 1.66
C GLY A 10 29.80 -15.91 0.29
N LEU A 11 28.65 -16.57 0.25
CA LEU A 11 27.65 -16.36 -0.78
C LEU A 11 26.83 -15.15 -0.31
N PRO A 12 26.49 -14.17 -1.17
CA PRO A 12 25.37 -13.28 -0.84
C PRO A 12 24.22 -14.19 -0.43
N ASP A 13 23.67 -14.01 0.78
CA ASP A 13 22.65 -14.89 1.37
C ASP A 13 21.71 -15.36 0.25
N GLN A 14 21.60 -16.67 0.01
CA GLN A 14 20.93 -17.24 -1.17
C GLN A 14 19.47 -16.76 -1.34
N ASN A 15 18.96 -16.04 -0.35
CA ASN A 15 17.65 -15.42 -0.27
C ASN A 15 17.60 -13.97 -0.79
N ILE A 16 18.71 -13.31 -1.13
CA ILE A 16 18.72 -11.89 -1.55
C ILE A 16 18.01 -11.69 -2.88
N VAL A 17 18.25 -12.57 -3.87
CA VAL A 17 17.58 -12.49 -5.17
C VAL A 17 16.07 -12.70 -5.01
N GLY A 18 15.68 -13.68 -4.21
CA GLY A 18 14.26 -13.93 -3.88
C GLY A 18 13.62 -12.76 -3.15
N SER A 19 14.31 -12.18 -2.16
CA SER A 19 13.84 -11.01 -1.40
C SER A 19 13.68 -9.78 -2.29
N LEU A 20 14.60 -9.54 -3.21
CA LEU A 20 14.54 -8.40 -4.14
C LEU A 20 13.35 -8.55 -5.11
N LEU A 21 13.16 -9.74 -5.67
CA LEU A 21 12.02 -10.05 -6.54
C LEU A 21 10.70 -9.85 -5.81
N MET A 22 10.59 -10.37 -4.58
CA MET A 22 9.40 -10.19 -3.74
C MET A 22 9.15 -8.72 -3.42
N PHE A 23 10.19 -7.95 -3.11
CA PHE A 23 10.08 -6.53 -2.83
C PHE A 23 9.56 -5.75 -4.06
N VAL A 24 10.17 -5.93 -5.23
CA VAL A 24 9.74 -5.27 -6.47
C VAL A 24 8.32 -5.67 -6.83
N PHE A 25 7.98 -6.95 -6.75
CA PHE A 25 6.63 -7.44 -7.01
C PHE A 25 5.60 -6.80 -6.07
N THR A 26 5.91 -6.73 -4.78
CA THR A 26 5.04 -6.12 -3.77
C THR A 26 4.82 -4.63 -4.04
N VAL A 27 5.89 -3.88 -4.30
CA VAL A 27 5.83 -2.45 -4.62
C VAL A 27 5.04 -2.23 -5.92
N ALA A 28 5.30 -3.03 -6.96
CA ALA A 28 4.59 -2.96 -8.22
C ALA A 28 3.08 -3.23 -8.09
N HIS A 29 2.64 -3.99 -7.09
CA HIS A 29 1.21 -4.20 -6.79
C HIS A 29 0.62 -3.11 -5.89
N ILE A 30 1.38 -2.60 -4.92
CA ILE A 30 0.92 -1.58 -3.97
C ILE A 30 0.72 -0.23 -4.68
N LEU A 31 1.62 0.16 -5.58
CA LEU A 31 1.54 1.43 -6.33
C LEU A 31 0.21 1.62 -7.09
N PRO A 32 -0.24 0.66 -7.94
CA PRO A 32 -1.50 0.81 -8.67
C PRO A 32 -2.72 0.77 -7.74
N MET A 33 -2.67 -0.01 -6.65
CA MET A 33 -3.75 -0.04 -5.65
C MET A 33 -3.91 1.32 -4.97
N LEU A 34 -2.79 1.95 -4.57
CA LEU A 34 -2.79 3.31 -4.03
C LEU A 34 -3.25 4.33 -5.07
N GLY A 35 -2.74 4.25 -6.31
CA GLY A 35 -3.12 5.17 -7.38
C GLY A 35 -4.62 5.14 -7.70
N LEU A 36 -5.23 3.95 -7.74
CA LEU A 36 -6.66 3.79 -7.96
C LEU A 36 -7.48 4.38 -6.81
N ALA A 37 -7.08 4.14 -5.57
CA ALA A 37 -7.75 4.68 -4.39
C ALA A 37 -7.64 6.21 -4.33
N VAL A 38 -6.47 6.81 -4.65
CA VAL A 38 -6.32 8.27 -4.79
C VAL A 38 -7.29 8.83 -5.83
N ARG A 39 -7.36 8.19 -7.01
CA ARG A 39 -8.28 8.63 -8.07
C ARG A 39 -9.74 8.54 -7.63
N ARG A 40 -10.16 7.45 -7.00
CA ARG A 40 -11.53 7.29 -6.46
C ARG A 40 -11.88 8.34 -5.41
N LEU A 41 -10.96 8.61 -4.48
CA LEU A 41 -11.14 9.63 -3.45
C LEU A 41 -11.21 11.04 -4.07
N HIS A 42 -10.36 11.32 -5.05
CA HIS A 42 -10.38 12.57 -5.79
C HIS A 42 -11.68 12.74 -6.59
N ASP A 43 -12.14 11.68 -7.27
CA ASP A 43 -13.41 11.64 -8.01
C ASP A 43 -14.63 11.82 -7.07
N ALA A 44 -14.51 11.44 -5.78
CA ALA A 44 -15.51 11.65 -4.74
C ALA A 44 -15.47 13.05 -4.10
N ASN A 45 -14.70 13.99 -4.67
CA ASN A 45 -14.46 15.34 -4.14
C ASN A 45 -13.86 15.32 -2.72
N MET A 46 -13.06 14.30 -2.41
CA MET A 46 -12.32 14.16 -1.16
C MET A 46 -10.81 14.33 -1.42
N SER A 47 -10.06 14.67 -0.36
CA SER A 47 -8.61 14.79 -0.47
C SER A 47 -7.97 13.44 -0.78
N GLY A 48 -7.21 13.37 -1.88
CA GLY A 48 -6.44 12.17 -2.26
C GLY A 48 -5.39 11.76 -1.21
N TRP A 49 -5.04 12.68 -0.30
CA TRP A 49 -4.15 12.40 0.84
C TRP A 49 -4.71 11.40 1.84
N LEU A 50 -6.04 11.18 1.84
CA LEU A 50 -6.65 10.17 2.69
C LEU A 50 -6.16 8.76 2.35
N VAL A 51 -5.64 8.52 1.15
CA VAL A 51 -5.06 7.21 0.78
C VAL A 51 -3.90 6.80 1.69
N LEU A 52 -3.16 7.77 2.24
CA LEU A 52 -2.01 7.51 3.11
C LEU A 52 -2.41 6.78 4.40
N LEU A 53 -3.66 6.92 4.84
CA LEU A 53 -4.21 6.12 5.95
C LEU A 53 -4.14 4.63 5.63
N GLY A 54 -4.34 4.23 4.37
CA GLY A 54 -4.24 2.84 3.90
C GLY A 54 -2.86 2.20 4.06
N LEU A 55 -1.82 3.01 4.25
CA LEU A 55 -0.45 2.52 4.53
C LEU A 55 -0.32 1.96 5.96
N ILE A 56 -1.27 2.27 6.84
CA ILE A 56 -1.34 1.72 8.20
C ILE A 56 -2.02 0.35 8.15
N PRO A 57 -1.33 -0.74 8.53
CA PRO A 57 -1.93 -2.07 8.51
C PRO A 57 -3.13 -2.14 9.48
N ALA A 58 -4.12 -2.96 9.12
CA ALA A 58 -5.43 -3.10 9.78
C ALA A 58 -6.32 -1.85 9.72
N VAL A 59 -5.97 -0.77 10.41
CA VAL A 59 -6.84 0.42 10.55
C VAL A 59 -6.98 1.15 9.22
N GLY A 60 -5.90 1.27 8.46
CA GLY A 60 -5.90 1.92 7.15
C GLY A 60 -6.80 1.24 6.14
N TRP A 61 -6.79 -0.08 6.11
CA TRP A 61 -7.67 -0.90 5.27
C TRP A 61 -9.15 -0.68 5.60
N ILE A 62 -9.49 -0.65 6.89
CA ILE A 62 -10.87 -0.41 7.35
C ILE A 62 -11.33 0.98 6.91
N VAL A 63 -10.49 1.99 7.12
CA VAL A 63 -10.79 3.38 6.72
C VAL A 63 -10.92 3.50 5.20
N MET A 64 -10.06 2.84 4.42
CA MET A 64 -10.17 2.81 2.96
C MET A 64 -11.46 2.16 2.49
N ILE A 65 -11.89 1.04 3.09
CA ILE A 65 -13.17 0.42 2.76
C ILE A 65 -14.34 1.37 3.05
N VAL A 66 -14.35 1.98 4.23
CA VAL A 66 -15.42 2.91 4.61
C VAL A 66 -15.49 4.09 3.65
N LEU A 67 -14.35 4.67 3.29
CA LEU A 67 -14.27 5.79 2.34
C LEU A 67 -14.64 5.39 0.90
N LEU A 68 -14.30 4.17 0.46
CA LEU A 68 -14.68 3.68 -0.88
C LEU A 68 -16.18 3.35 -0.99
N VAL A 69 -16.80 2.92 0.10
CA VAL A 69 -18.24 2.58 0.16
C VAL A 69 -19.12 3.81 0.38
N MET A 70 -18.57 4.87 0.99
CA MET A 70 -19.31 6.10 1.24
C MET A 70 -19.69 6.78 -0.09
N PRO A 71 -20.95 7.22 -0.26
CA PRO A 71 -21.35 7.96 -1.46
C PRO A 71 -20.56 9.28 -1.55
N PRO A 72 -20.26 9.75 -2.78
CA PRO A 72 -19.66 11.07 -2.99
C PRO A 72 -20.49 12.15 -2.28
N LYS A 73 -19.84 13.15 -1.68
CA LYS A 73 -20.57 14.21 -0.97
C LYS A 73 -21.51 14.93 -1.95
N PRO A 74 -22.82 15.06 -1.66
CA PRO A 74 -23.79 15.76 -2.51
C PRO A 74 -23.62 17.28 -2.51
N GLU A 75 -22.56 17.81 -1.91
CA GLU A 75 -22.23 19.24 -1.93
C GLU A 75 -21.91 19.79 -3.34
N GLY A 76 -21.72 18.92 -4.34
CA GLY A 76 -21.73 19.31 -5.76
C GLY A 76 -23.14 19.42 -6.36
N ALA A 77 -24.11 18.66 -5.85
CA ALA A 77 -25.50 18.64 -6.36
C ALA A 77 -26.31 19.89 -5.94
N ARG A 78 -25.85 20.62 -4.92
CA ARG A 78 -26.45 21.89 -4.47
C ARG A 78 -26.09 23.10 -5.37
N TYR A 79 -25.20 22.93 -6.34
CA TYR A 79 -24.83 23.96 -7.33
C TYR A 79 -25.26 23.61 -8.76
N ASP A 80 -26.00 22.51 -8.93
CA ASP A 80 -26.56 22.04 -10.22
C ASP A 80 -28.04 22.47 -10.36
N SER A 81 -28.37 23.65 -9.82
CA SER A 81 -29.70 24.28 -9.84
C SER A 81 -29.69 25.60 -10.59
#